data_AF-A0A661XMW4-F1
#
_entry.id   AF-A0A661XMW4-F1
#
_cell.length_a   1.000
_cell.length_b   1.000
_cell.length_c   1.000
_cell.angle_alpha   90.00
_cell.angle_beta   90.00
_cell.angle_gamma   90.00
#
_symmetry.space_group_name_H-M   'P 1'
#
loop_
_entity.id
_entity.type
_entity.pdbx_description
1 polymer ?
#
loop_
_entity_poly.entity_id
_entity_poly.type
_entity_poly.pdbx_seq_one_letter_code
_entity_poly.pdbx_strand_id
1 'polypeptide(L)'
;SVNGTISYRATGSNKTYLEDQTYTFGDEFQITAGIADRFLIGNQIFDPSVSFKYRKVQSDNRDEFDLPSTGGEWVFIRPGLIYQATPIISIQSNIELPLYANLNGTQVTTTYRINVSVIVSFQK
;
A
#
# COMPACT_ATOMS: atom_id res chain seq x y z
N SER A 1 -9.64 -8.25 16.11
CA SER A 1 -9.49 -6.78 16.12
C SER A 1 -9.88 -6.19 14.78
N VAL A 2 -10.26 -4.90 14.76
CA VAL A 2 -10.55 -4.13 13.55
C VAL A 2 -9.53 -3.00 13.46
N ASN A 3 -9.01 -2.73 12.27
CA ASN A 3 -8.05 -1.65 12.02
C ASN A 3 -8.44 -0.81 10.81
N GLY A 4 -8.10 0.48 10.84
CA GLY A 4 -8.35 1.42 9.75
C GLY A 4 -7.23 2.45 9.68
N THR A 5 -6.84 2.85 8.48
CA THR A 5 -5.84 3.88 8.22
C THR A 5 -6.24 4.69 7.01
N ILE A 6 -6.17 6.00 7.12
CA ILE A 6 -6.40 6.94 6.02
C ILE A 6 -5.12 7.74 5.84
N SER A 7 -4.67 7.92 4.60
CA SER A 7 -3.53 8.78 4.28
C SER A 7 -3.83 9.66 3.07
N TYR A 8 -3.31 10.88 3.11
CA TYR A 8 -3.34 11.83 2.02
C TYR A 8 -1.94 12.40 1.81
N ARG A 9 -1.47 12.44 0.57
CA ARG A 9 -0.22 13.06 0.15
C ARG A 9 -0.53 14.19 -0.81
N ALA A 10 -0.30 15.42 -0.34
CA ALA A 10 -0.22 16.61 -1.19
C ALA A 10 1.19 16.72 -1.79
N THR A 11 1.27 17.17 -3.03
CA THR A 11 2.52 17.27 -3.77
C THR A 11 2.76 18.70 -4.27
N GLY A 12 4.04 19.09 -4.36
CA GLY A 12 4.46 20.41 -4.83
C GLY A 12 5.04 20.37 -6.23
N SER A 13 5.21 21.54 -6.84
CA SER A 13 5.75 21.69 -8.20
C SER A 13 7.26 21.90 -8.20
N ASN A 14 7.97 21.19 -9.07
CA ASN A 14 9.35 21.46 -9.46
C ASN A 14 9.36 22.38 -10.69
N LYS A 15 9.73 23.65 -10.50
CA LYS A 15 9.71 24.69 -11.55
C LYS A 15 10.95 24.70 -12.46
N THR A 16 11.95 23.87 -12.17
CA THR A 16 13.19 23.75 -12.95
C THR A 16 13.38 22.31 -13.43
N TYR A 17 12.27 21.63 -13.73
CA TYR A 17 12.31 20.30 -14.32
C TYR A 17 12.81 20.43 -15.76
N LEU A 18 13.82 19.65 -16.14
CA LEU A 18 14.44 19.72 -17.48
C LEU A 18 14.73 21.17 -17.92
N GLU A 19 15.32 21.95 -17.01
CA GLU A 19 15.75 23.34 -17.16
C GLU A 19 14.61 24.38 -17.18
N ASP A 20 13.58 24.22 -18.02
CA ASP A 20 12.54 25.25 -18.25
C ASP A 20 11.10 24.70 -18.21
N GLN A 21 10.89 23.53 -17.59
CA GLN A 21 9.56 22.95 -17.41
C GLN A 21 9.14 22.92 -15.94
N THR A 22 7.84 23.05 -15.70
CA THR A 22 7.23 22.84 -14.39
C THR A 22 6.62 21.45 -14.34
N TYR A 23 7.10 20.62 -13.41
CA TYR A 23 6.56 19.29 -13.16
C TYR A 23 5.92 19.20 -11.78
N THR A 24 4.69 18.70 -11.70
CA THR A 24 3.98 18.48 -10.44
C THR A 24 3.53 17.02 -10.40
N PHE A 25 3.84 16.32 -9.31
CA PHE A 25 3.29 14.98 -9.10
C PHE A 25 1.78 15.06 -8.83
N GLY A 26 1.07 13.98 -9.04
CA GLY A 26 -0.32 13.86 -8.63
C GLY A 26 -0.46 13.64 -7.13
N ASP A 27 -1.45 14.28 -6.53
CA ASP A 27 -1.83 14.00 -5.16
C ASP A 27 -2.37 12.57 -5.02
N GLU A 28 -2.19 11.99 -3.83
CA GLU A 28 -2.57 10.62 -3.56
C GLU A 28 -3.41 10.51 -2.29
N PHE A 29 -4.49 9.73 -2.39
CA PHE A 29 -5.34 9.37 -1.30
C PHE A 29 -5.36 7.85 -1.12
N GLN A 30 -5.24 7.37 0.11
CA GLN A 30 -5.40 5.95 0.41
C GLN A 30 -6.24 5.73 1.66
N ILE A 31 -7.02 4.65 1.63
CA ILE A 31 -7.72 4.10 2.80
C ILE A 31 -7.37 2.62 2.87
N THR A 32 -7.04 2.12 4.06
CA THR A 32 -6.96 0.69 4.34
C THR A 32 -7.85 0.37 5.53
N ALA A 33 -8.67 -0.66 5.42
CA ALA A 33 -9.50 -1.17 6.50
C ALA A 33 -9.38 -2.69 6.56
N GLY A 34 -9.37 -3.27 7.75
CA GLY A 34 -9.17 -4.70 7.90
C GLY A 34 -9.62 -5.26 9.23
N ILE A 35 -9.63 -6.58 9.25
CA ILE A 35 -9.87 -7.39 10.43
C ILE A 35 -8.72 -8.37 10.61
N ALA A 36 -8.40 -8.66 11.85
CA ALA A 36 -7.45 -9.68 12.23
C ALA A 36 -7.99 -10.44 13.43
N ASP A 37 -7.58 -11.68 13.61
CA ASP A 37 -7.86 -12.41 14.84
C ASP A 37 -6.63 -13.19 15.28
N ARG A 38 -6.58 -13.58 16.55
CA ARG A 38 -5.45 -14.29 17.14
C ARG A 38 -5.86 -15.71 17.48
N PHE A 39 -5.16 -16.68 16.92
CA PHE A 39 -5.34 -18.10 17.19
C PHE A 39 -4.13 -18.68 17.90
N LEU A 40 -4.39 -19.48 18.93
CA LEU A 40 -3.39 -20.33 19.58
C LEU A 40 -3.57 -21.75 19.07
N ILE A 41 -2.64 -22.24 18.26
CA ILE A 41 -2.63 -23.61 17.73
C ILE A 41 -1.49 -24.35 18.42
N GLY A 42 -1.83 -25.24 19.35
CA GLY A 42 -0.85 -25.85 20.25
C GLY A 42 -0.20 -24.79 21.14
N ASN A 43 1.12 -24.61 21.00
CA ASN A 43 1.89 -23.60 21.75
C ASN A 43 2.37 -22.44 20.86
N GLN A 44 1.76 -22.29 19.68
CA GLN A 44 2.14 -21.30 18.67
C GLN A 44 1.00 -20.30 18.43
N ILE A 45 1.36 -19.03 18.30
CA ILE A 45 0.41 -17.94 18.04
C ILE A 45 0.43 -17.57 16.55
N PHE A 46 -0.76 -17.51 15.97
CA PHE A 46 -1.00 -17.10 14.59
C PHE A 46 -1.99 -15.93 14.58
N ASP A 47 -1.64 -14.84 13.90
CA ASP A 47 -2.54 -13.71 13.67
C ASP A 47 -2.86 -13.58 12.17
N PRO A 48 -3.82 -14.35 11.64
CA PRO A 48 -4.35 -14.12 10.30
C PRO A 48 -5.11 -12.80 10.23
N SER A 49 -5.04 -12.16 9.07
CA SER A 49 -5.70 -10.89 8.80
C SER A 49 -6.16 -10.82 7.35
N VAL A 50 -7.21 -10.05 7.12
CA VAL A 50 -7.66 -9.65 5.79
C VAL A 50 -7.95 -8.16 5.83
N SER A 51 -7.37 -7.42 4.88
CA SER A 51 -7.65 -5.99 4.72
C SER A 51 -7.97 -5.65 3.27
N PHE A 52 -8.73 -4.56 3.10
CA PHE A 52 -8.99 -3.93 1.83
C PHE A 52 -8.27 -2.60 1.79
N LYS A 53 -7.73 -2.26 0.63
CA LYS A 53 -7.03 -1.00 0.40
C LYS A 53 -7.60 -0.32 -0.83
N TYR A 54 -8.06 0.90 -0.66
CA TYR A 54 -8.39 1.81 -1.73
C TYR A 54 -7.25 2.80 -1.92
N ARG A 55 -6.84 3.04 -3.16
CA ARG A 55 -5.82 4.04 -3.51
C ARG A 55 -6.27 4.80 -4.74
N LYS A 56 -6.23 6.12 -4.67
CA LYS A 56 -6.44 7.02 -5.80
C LYS A 56 -5.26 7.96 -5.94
N VAL A 57 -4.74 8.09 -7.16
CA VAL A 57 -3.62 8.95 -7.52
C VAL A 57 -4.08 9.84 -8.66
N GLN A 58 -3.96 11.16 -8.51
CA GLN A 58 -4.20 12.10 -9.60
C GLN A 58 -3.12 11.96 -10.67
N SER A 59 -3.40 12.39 -11.89
CA SER A 59 -2.36 12.43 -12.92
C SER A 59 -1.30 13.47 -12.56
N ASP A 60 -0.05 13.18 -12.91
CA ASP A 60 1.03 14.15 -12.85
C ASP A 60 0.79 15.24 -13.91
N ASN A 61 1.33 16.43 -13.67
CA ASN A 61 1.18 17.59 -14.54
C ASN A 61 2.54 18.10 -15.00
N ARG A 62 2.66 18.44 -16.29
CA ARG A 62 3.83 19.09 -16.89
C ARG A 62 3.39 20.32 -17.68
N ASP A 63 3.84 21.50 -17.26
CA ASP A 63 3.50 22.79 -17.87
C ASP A 63 2.00 23.00 -18.04
N GLU A 64 1.22 22.68 -17.00
CA GLU A 64 -0.26 22.73 -16.96
C GLU A 64 -0.97 21.66 -17.80
N PHE A 65 -0.24 20.72 -18.42
CA PHE A 65 -0.81 19.57 -19.10
C PHE A 65 -0.75 18.28 -18.27
N ASP A 66 -1.88 17.59 -18.17
CA ASP A 66 -1.95 16.29 -17.51
C ASP A 66 -1.22 15.22 -18.32
N LEU A 67 -0.29 14.53 -17.66
CA LEU A 67 0.44 13.42 -18.25
C LEU A 67 -0.41 12.15 -18.24
N PRO A 68 -0.67 11.52 -19.40
CA PRO A 68 -1.35 10.25 -19.43
C PRO A 68 -0.51 9.17 -18.73
N SER A 69 -1.18 8.13 -18.25
CA SER A 69 -0.60 6.93 -17.64
C SER A 69 0.16 7.16 -16.34
N THR A 70 -0.11 8.25 -15.62
CA THR A 70 0.52 8.58 -14.33
C THR A 70 -0.42 8.46 -13.13
N GLY A 71 -1.72 8.71 -13.35
CA GLY A 71 -2.78 8.60 -12.36
C GLY A 71 -3.62 7.32 -12.49
N GLY A 72 -4.41 7.05 -11.46
CA GLY A 72 -5.34 5.93 -11.46
C GLY A 72 -6.01 5.67 -10.12
N GLU A 73 -6.83 4.63 -10.11
CA GLU A 73 -7.61 4.18 -8.98
C GLU A 73 -7.48 2.66 -8.84
N TRP A 74 -7.26 2.20 -7.61
CA TRP A 74 -7.05 0.80 -7.30
C TRP A 74 -7.81 0.38 -6.06
N VAL A 75 -8.31 -0.86 -6.11
CA VAL A 75 -8.81 -1.59 -4.95
C VAL A 75 -8.00 -2.86 -4.82
N PHE A 76 -7.47 -3.11 -3.64
CA PHE A 76 -6.73 -4.33 -3.32
C PHE A 76 -7.39 -5.11 -2.19
N ILE A 77 -7.29 -6.43 -2.25
CA ILE A 77 -7.43 -7.31 -1.10
C ILE A 77 -6.06 -7.73 -0.60
N ARG A 78 -5.93 -7.80 0.72
CA ARG A 78 -4.66 -7.99 1.40
C ARG A 78 -4.76 -9.03 2.52
N PRO A 79 -4.78 -10.34 2.19
CA PRO A 79 -4.60 -11.37 3.20
C PRO A 79 -3.19 -11.29 3.80
N GLY A 80 -3.09 -11.48 5.11
CA GLY A 80 -1.82 -11.54 5.81
C GLY A 80 -1.85 -12.55 6.95
N LEU A 81 -0.65 -12.96 7.36
CA LEU A 81 -0.45 -13.87 8.48
C LEU A 81 0.76 -13.41 9.28
N ILE A 82 0.61 -13.29 10.59
CA ILE A 82 1.73 -13.16 11.51
C ILE A 82 1.87 -14.49 12.24
N TYR A 83 3.08 -15.02 12.29
CA TYR A 83 3.45 -16.20 13.05
C TYR A 83 4.46 -15.80 14.14
N GLN A 84 4.11 -16.05 15.39
CA GLN A 84 5.01 -15.81 16.51
C GLN A 84 5.95 -17.02 16.69
N ALA A 85 7.11 -16.97 16.07
CA ALA A 85 8.08 -18.06 16.11
C ALA A 85 8.70 -18.24 17.51
N THR A 86 8.97 -17.15 18.22
CA THR A 86 9.45 -17.13 19.62
C THR A 86 8.85 -15.90 20.33
N PRO A 87 8.97 -15.74 21.66
CA PRO A 87 8.48 -14.52 22.34
C PRO A 87 9.08 -13.20 21.83
N ILE A 88 10.21 -13.25 21.11
CA ILE A 88 10.92 -12.07 20.59
C ILE A 88 11.00 -12.02 19.06
N ILE A 89 10.62 -13.09 18.35
CA ILE A 89 10.68 -13.16 16.88
C ILE A 89 9.28 -13.43 16.34
N SER A 90 8.84 -12.58 15.42
CA SER A 90 7.64 -12.82 14.61
C SER A 90 7.97 -12.76 13.12
N ILE A 91 7.27 -13.59 12.34
CA ILE A 91 7.35 -13.60 10.89
C ILE A 91 6.00 -13.10 10.38
N GLN A 92 6.02 -12.08 9.54
CA GLN A 92 4.82 -11.50 8.95
C GLN A 92 4.84 -11.72 7.45
N SER A 93 3.72 -12.15 6.88
CA SER A 93 3.52 -12.22 5.45
C SER A 93 2.24 -11.48 5.06
N ASN A 94 2.27 -10.80 3.92
CA ASN A 94 1.12 -10.12 3.34
C ASN A 94 1.16 -10.22 1.82
N ILE A 95 0.04 -10.58 1.22
CA ILE A 95 -0.13 -10.60 -0.23
C ILE A 95 -1.06 -9.44 -0.57
N GLU A 96 -0.71 -8.60 -1.54
CA GLU A 96 -1.57 -7.54 -2.07
C GLU A 96 -1.98 -7.95 -3.50
N LEU A 97 -3.29 -8.16 -3.68
CA LEU A 97 -3.88 -8.55 -4.95
C LEU A 97 -4.83 -7.45 -5.43
N PRO A 98 -4.66 -6.92 -6.65
CA PRO A 98 -5.58 -5.95 -7.21
C PRO A 98 -6.92 -6.65 -7.52
N LEU A 99 -8.01 -6.14 -6.95
CA LEU A 99 -9.37 -6.50 -7.33
C LEU A 99 -9.89 -5.61 -8.45
N TYR A 100 -9.43 -4.36 -8.48
CA TYR A 100 -9.82 -3.35 -9.46
C TYR A 100 -8.65 -2.42 -9.73
N ALA A 101 -8.47 -2.06 -11.00
CA ALA A 101 -7.53 -1.05 -11.44
C ALA A 101 -8.15 -0.26 -12.60
N ASN A 102 -8.35 1.03 -12.41
CA ASN A 102 -8.74 1.97 -13.44
C ASN A 102 -7.62 2.98 -13.64
N LEU A 103 -6.96 2.90 -14.79
CA LEU A 103 -5.76 3.65 -15.09
C LEU A 103 -6.07 4.70 -16.12
N ASN A 104 -5.46 5.88 -15.99
CA ASN A 104 -5.60 6.94 -16.98
C ASN A 104 -4.72 6.62 -18.20
N GLY A 105 -5.10 5.65 -19.04
CA GLY A 105 -4.33 5.25 -20.23
C GLY A 105 -3.62 3.90 -20.09
N THR A 106 -2.64 3.65 -20.95
CA THR A 106 -1.84 2.41 -20.94
C THR A 106 -0.69 2.51 -19.94
N GLN A 107 -0.94 2.06 -18.71
CA GLN A 107 0.06 2.01 -17.63
C GLN A 107 0.25 0.57 -17.16
N VAL A 108 1.50 0.19 -16.87
CA VAL A 108 1.79 -1.09 -16.23
C VAL A 108 1.40 -0.99 -14.75
N THR A 109 0.55 -1.89 -14.28
CA THR A 109 0.10 -1.94 -12.89
C THR A 109 0.50 -3.24 -12.21
N THR A 110 0.43 -3.26 -10.88
CA THR A 110 0.87 -4.40 -10.07
C THR A 110 -0.11 -5.57 -10.27
N THR A 111 0.38 -6.72 -10.74
CA THR A 111 -0.45 -7.96 -10.82
C THR A 111 -0.63 -8.61 -9.45
N TYR A 112 0.43 -8.65 -8.65
CA TYR A 112 0.42 -9.07 -7.24
C TYR A 112 1.68 -8.56 -6.55
N ARG A 113 1.65 -8.45 -5.23
CA ARG A 113 2.84 -8.16 -4.40
C ARG A 113 2.83 -9.04 -3.17
N ILE A 114 3.98 -9.64 -2.86
CA ILE A 114 4.16 -10.45 -1.66
C ILE A 114 5.21 -9.76 -0.80
N ASN A 115 4.89 -9.52 0.46
CA ASN A 115 5.81 -8.99 1.45
C ASN A 115 6.00 -10.06 2.54
N VAL A 116 7.24 -10.33 2.90
CA VAL A 116 7.59 -11.17 4.04
C VAL A 116 8.57 -10.39 4.90
N SER A 117 8.36 -10.37 6.21
CA SER A 117 9.15 -9.59 7.17
C SER A 117 9.43 -10.42 8.41
N VAL A 118 10.62 -10.25 8.96
CA VAL A 118 11.01 -10.81 10.26
C VAL A 118 11.16 -9.65 11.23
N ILE A 119 10.39 -9.67 12.32
CA ILE A 119 10.44 -8.66 13.36
C ILE A 119 11.09 -9.27 14.59
N VAL A 120 12.14 -8.60 15.08
CA VAL A 120 12.86 -8.96 16.30
C VAL A 120 12.61 -7.88 17.35
N SER A 121 12.01 -8.27 18.48
CA SER A 121 11.72 -7.39 19.61
C SER A 121 12.79 -7.58 20.69
N PHE A 122 13.60 -6.55 20.91
CA PHE A 122 14.56 -6.52 22.02
C PHE A 122 13.84 -5.99 23.27
N GLN A 123 13.74 -6.82 24.30
CA GLN A 123 13.40 -6.34 25.64
C GLN A 123 14.68 -5.88 26.32
N LYS A 124 14.61 -4.76 27.04
CA LYS A 124 15.69 -4.29 27.91
C LYS A 124 15.47 -4.87 29.32
#